data_AF-A0A5S5DNT9-F1
#
_entry.id   AF-A0A5S5DNT9-F1
#
_cell.length_a   1.000
_cell.length_b   1.000
_cell.length_c   1.000
_cell.angle_alpha   90.00
_cell.angle_beta   90.00
_cell.angle_gamma   90.00
#
_symmetry.space_group_name_H-M   'P 1'
#
loop_
_entity.id
_entity.type
_entity.pdbx_description
1 polymer ?
#
loop_
_entity_poly.entity_id
_entity_poly.type
_entity_poly.pdbx_seq_one_letter_code
_entity_poly.pdbx_strand_id
1 'polypeptide(L)'
;MMDRRLITMGIVLSGLLLTGCVSNKRYTTLQTQHRELSERYQQGQMELAESRAKVKSLEEQLEYERKNNASLKEALSRLQGSLDLSISQNTQGNVNISKLVDEINASNRYIQHLVNTKNKSDSLNLVLTNNLTRSLSRDELRDVDVKVLKGVVYISLSDNMLYKSGSYEISERAGETLSKIAKIIQDYKEYDVQIEGNTDTDPISKPNIRNNWDLSTLRASSVVQALQQQYGVDPKRLTAGGRGEYNPIADNSTPEGKARNRRTQIIITPKLDQFMELIDKAPESAKDTTGIDTSF
;
A
#
# COMPACT_ATOMS: atom_id res chain seq x y z
N MET A 1 -98.03 -18.18 -122.21
CA MET A 1 -99.36 -18.66 -121.80
C MET A 1 -99.19 -19.34 -120.44
N MET A 2 -99.08 -18.59 -119.34
CA MET A 2 -100.13 -17.90 -118.57
C MET A 2 -100.86 -18.85 -117.61
N ASP A 3 -100.26 -19.10 -116.43
CA ASP A 3 -100.88 -19.05 -115.09
C ASP A 3 -99.86 -19.52 -114.03
N ARG A 4 -99.22 -18.64 -113.25
CA ARG A 4 -99.73 -17.77 -112.16
C ARG A 4 -100.02 -18.51 -110.83
N ARG A 5 -99.03 -18.37 -109.93
CA ARG A 5 -99.15 -17.56 -108.69
C ARG A 5 -99.53 -18.19 -107.35
N LEU A 6 -99.76 -19.50 -107.19
CA LEU A 6 -100.24 -20.01 -105.87
C LEU A 6 -99.45 -21.06 -105.09
N ILE A 7 -98.39 -21.70 -105.62
CA ILE A 7 -97.57 -22.62 -104.79
C ILE A 7 -96.08 -22.23 -104.77
N THR A 8 -95.73 -21.08 -105.32
CA THR A 8 -94.45 -20.42 -105.04
C THR A 8 -94.38 -19.80 -103.63
N MET A 9 -95.44 -19.90 -102.82
CA MET A 9 -95.55 -19.31 -101.47
C MET A 9 -95.43 -20.34 -100.32
N GLY A 10 -95.69 -21.63 -100.57
CA GLY A 10 -95.39 -22.69 -99.59
C GLY A 10 -93.90 -23.00 -99.49
N ILE A 11 -93.17 -22.79 -100.58
CA ILE A 11 -91.75 -23.16 -100.76
C ILE A 11 -90.79 -22.16 -100.07
N VAL A 12 -91.28 -20.99 -99.63
CA VAL A 12 -90.44 -19.96 -98.97
C VAL A 12 -90.66 -19.90 -97.45
N LEU A 13 -91.79 -20.39 -96.92
CA LEU A 13 -92.05 -20.38 -95.46
C LEU A 13 -91.51 -21.63 -94.73
N SER A 14 -91.22 -22.73 -95.43
CA SER A 14 -90.54 -23.90 -94.82
C SER A 14 -89.00 -23.82 -94.89
N GLY A 15 -88.44 -22.81 -95.54
CA GLY A 15 -87.00 -22.63 -95.72
C GLY A 15 -86.25 -21.99 -94.54
N LEU A 16 -86.92 -21.73 -93.41
CA LEU A 16 -86.36 -20.94 -92.29
C LEU A 16 -86.38 -21.63 -90.92
N LEU A 17 -86.68 -22.93 -90.85
CA LEU A 17 -86.84 -23.63 -89.56
C LEU A 17 -85.92 -24.85 -89.33
N LEU A 18 -84.87 -25.08 -90.12
CA LEU A 18 -84.04 -26.29 -89.95
C LEU A 18 -82.53 -26.07 -90.04
N THR A 19 -82.01 -24.97 -89.50
CA THR A 19 -80.56 -24.83 -89.21
C THR A 19 -80.34 -24.72 -87.71
N GLY A 20 -80.22 -25.87 -87.04
CA GLY A 20 -79.81 -25.92 -85.64
C GLY A 20 -80.01 -27.26 -84.96
N CYS A 21 -79.20 -28.27 -85.31
CA CYS A 21 -79.06 -29.49 -84.50
C CYS A 21 -77.61 -30.00 -84.58
N VAL A 22 -76.78 -29.60 -83.60
CA VAL A 22 -75.54 -30.32 -83.28
C VAL A 22 -75.94 -31.73 -82.81
N SER A 23 -75.23 -32.78 -83.24
CA SER A 23 -75.58 -34.15 -82.83
C SER A 23 -75.51 -34.31 -81.31
N ASN A 24 -76.56 -34.83 -80.68
CA ASN A 24 -76.68 -35.04 -79.22
C ASN A 24 -75.43 -35.64 -78.56
N LYS A 25 -74.71 -36.55 -79.24
CA LYS A 25 -73.48 -37.19 -78.74
C LYS A 25 -72.29 -36.23 -78.53
N ARG A 26 -72.14 -35.20 -79.37
CA ARG A 26 -71.08 -34.19 -79.22
C ARG A 26 -71.41 -33.21 -78.10
N TYR A 27 -72.69 -32.85 -77.95
CA TYR A 27 -73.17 -32.02 -76.85
C TYR A 27 -72.95 -32.70 -75.50
N THR A 28 -73.31 -33.99 -75.37
CA THR A 28 -73.08 -34.74 -74.12
C THR A 28 -71.60 -34.90 -73.80
N THR A 29 -70.75 -35.18 -74.80
CA THR A 29 -69.29 -35.28 -74.60
C THR A 29 -68.70 -33.97 -74.12
N LEU A 30 -69.08 -32.84 -74.74
CA LEU A 30 -68.63 -31.51 -74.34
C LEU A 30 -69.14 -31.14 -72.94
N GLN A 31 -70.37 -31.54 -72.59
CA GLN A 31 -70.95 -31.34 -71.26
C GLN A 31 -70.20 -32.14 -70.19
N THR A 32 -69.80 -33.39 -70.47
CA THR A 32 -68.96 -34.20 -69.57
C THR A 32 -67.57 -33.58 -69.40
N GLN A 33 -66.93 -33.15 -70.50
CA GLN A 33 -65.62 -32.48 -70.43
C GLN A 33 -65.69 -31.16 -69.65
N HIS A 34 -66.76 -30.37 -69.83
CA HIS A 34 -66.97 -29.14 -69.07
C HIS A 34 -67.15 -29.43 -67.57
N ARG A 35 -67.87 -30.50 -67.23
CA ARG A 35 -68.03 -30.94 -65.84
C ARG A 35 -66.70 -31.39 -65.23
N GLU A 36 -65.94 -32.24 -65.92
CA GLU A 36 -64.61 -32.69 -65.45
C GLU A 36 -63.63 -31.52 -65.32
N LEU A 37 -63.62 -30.59 -66.28
CA LEU A 37 -62.78 -29.40 -66.21
C LEU A 37 -63.18 -28.49 -65.04
N SER A 38 -64.49 -28.33 -64.79
CA SER A 38 -65.00 -27.59 -63.64
C SER A 38 -64.62 -28.24 -62.31
N GLU A 39 -64.70 -29.58 -62.21
CA GLU A 39 -64.30 -30.34 -61.02
C GLU A 39 -62.79 -30.23 -60.78
N ARG A 40 -61.96 -30.36 -61.81
CA ARG A 40 -60.49 -30.15 -61.72
C ARG A 40 -60.13 -28.71 -61.36
N TYR A 41 -60.84 -27.74 -61.92
CA TYR A 41 -60.65 -26.33 -61.59
C TYR A 41 -60.98 -26.06 -60.11
N GLN A 42 -62.07 -26.64 -59.60
CA GLN A 42 -62.42 -26.56 -58.18
C GLN A 42 -61.38 -27.25 -57.28
N GLN A 43 -60.89 -28.44 -57.66
CA GLN A 43 -59.82 -29.13 -56.94
C GLN A 43 -58.53 -28.30 -56.91
N GLY A 44 -58.11 -27.75 -58.05
CA GLY A 44 -56.93 -26.88 -58.13
C GLY A 44 -57.08 -25.59 -57.31
N GLN A 45 -58.30 -25.02 -57.26
CA GLN A 45 -58.59 -23.87 -56.39
C GLN A 45 -58.47 -24.22 -54.89
N MET A 46 -58.94 -25.41 -54.48
CA MET A 46 -58.82 -25.87 -53.09
C MET A 46 -57.36 -26.16 -52.71
N GLU A 47 -56.60 -26.85 -53.56
CA GLU A 47 -55.17 -27.12 -53.32
C GLU A 47 -54.34 -25.82 -53.27
N LEU A 48 -54.64 -24.85 -54.13
CA LEU A 48 -53.99 -23.54 -54.10
C LEU A 48 -54.30 -22.80 -52.80
N ALA A 49 -55.55 -22.88 -52.31
CA ALA A 49 -55.93 -22.28 -51.03
C ALA A 49 -55.22 -22.96 -49.84
N GLU A 50 -55.14 -24.29 -49.83
CA GLU A 50 -54.43 -25.05 -48.79
C GLU A 50 -52.93 -24.76 -48.80
N SER A 51 -52.30 -24.74 -49.98
CA SER A 51 -50.89 -24.39 -50.14
C SER A 51 -50.60 -22.97 -49.67
N ARG A 52 -51.45 -21.99 -50.03
CA ARG A 52 -51.33 -20.60 -49.55
C ARG A 52 -51.44 -20.50 -48.02
N ALA A 53 -52.37 -21.26 -47.42
CA ALA A 53 -52.51 -21.29 -45.96
C ALA A 53 -51.26 -21.89 -45.28
N LYS A 54 -50.69 -22.98 -45.84
CA LYS A 54 -49.43 -23.58 -45.36
C LYS A 54 -48.25 -22.61 -45.49
N VAL A 55 -48.10 -21.96 -46.64
CA VAL A 55 -47.04 -20.96 -46.87
C VAL A 55 -47.15 -19.83 -45.84
N LYS A 56 -48.36 -19.29 -45.63
CA LYS A 56 -48.58 -18.25 -44.62
C LYS A 56 -48.19 -18.71 -43.21
N SER A 57 -48.60 -19.93 -42.82
CA SER A 57 -48.24 -20.47 -41.50
C SER A 57 -46.73 -20.69 -41.33
N LEU A 58 -46.04 -21.17 -42.38
CA LEU A 58 -44.58 -21.32 -42.37
C LEU A 58 -43.85 -19.97 -42.34
N GLU A 59 -44.38 -18.95 -43.04
CA GLU A 59 -43.86 -17.58 -42.98
C GLU A 59 -43.98 -16.99 -41.57
N GLU A 60 -45.12 -17.17 -40.91
CA GLU A 60 -45.33 -16.75 -39.52
C GLU A 60 -44.36 -17.46 -38.55
N GLN A 61 -44.17 -18.78 -38.71
CA GLN A 61 -43.19 -19.53 -37.92
C GLN A 61 -41.75 -19.05 -38.16
N LEU A 62 -41.39 -18.79 -39.42
CA LEU A 62 -40.05 -18.33 -39.78
C LEU A 62 -39.78 -16.92 -39.25
N GLU A 63 -40.79 -16.05 -39.21
CA GLU A 63 -40.68 -14.74 -38.57
C GLU A 63 -40.52 -14.87 -37.04
N TYR A 64 -41.29 -15.75 -36.40
CA TYR A 64 -41.17 -16.05 -34.98
C TYR A 64 -39.76 -16.55 -34.63
N GLU A 65 -39.25 -17.54 -35.36
CA GLU A 65 -37.90 -18.08 -35.15
C GLU A 65 -36.80 -17.06 -35.43
N ARG A 66 -36.98 -16.18 -36.41
CA ARG A 66 -36.05 -15.06 -36.66
C ARG A 66 -36.02 -14.08 -35.49
N LYS A 67 -37.18 -13.72 -34.94
CA LYS A 67 -37.29 -12.88 -33.75
C LYS A 67 -36.64 -13.54 -32.54
N ASN A 68 -36.87 -14.84 -32.35
CA ASN A 68 -36.26 -15.62 -31.28
C ASN A 68 -34.72 -15.72 -31.43
N ASN A 69 -34.23 -15.96 -32.64
CA ASN A 69 -32.79 -15.95 -32.90
C ASN A 69 -32.15 -14.58 -32.65
N ALA A 70 -32.84 -13.50 -33.01
CA ALA A 70 -32.35 -12.14 -32.78
C ALA A 70 -32.26 -11.83 -31.27
N SER A 71 -33.28 -12.17 -30.49
CA SER A 71 -33.26 -11.97 -29.04
C SER A 71 -32.20 -12.82 -28.34
N LEU A 72 -32.01 -14.08 -28.77
CA LEU A 72 -30.95 -14.95 -28.25
C LEU A 72 -29.55 -14.39 -28.54
N LYS A 73 -29.32 -13.86 -29.75
CA LYS A 73 -28.05 -13.21 -30.10
C LYS A 73 -27.79 -11.97 -29.25
N GLU A 74 -28.83 -11.17 -28.99
CA GLU A 74 -28.71 -10.01 -28.11
C GLU A 74 -28.40 -10.42 -26.67
N ALA A 75 -29.09 -11.44 -26.14
CA ALA A 75 -28.83 -11.97 -24.80
C ALA A 75 -27.40 -12.50 -24.65
N LEU A 76 -26.89 -13.23 -25.64
CA LEU A 76 -25.50 -13.70 -25.68
C LEU A 76 -24.51 -12.54 -25.69
N SER A 77 -24.75 -11.51 -26.50
CA SER A 77 -23.89 -10.32 -26.54
C SER A 77 -23.86 -9.59 -25.20
N ARG A 78 -25.00 -9.47 -24.52
CA ARG A 78 -25.08 -8.87 -23.17
C ARG A 78 -24.33 -9.69 -22.13
N LEU A 79 -24.49 -11.01 -22.16
CA LEU A 79 -23.79 -11.91 -21.24
C LEU A 79 -22.28 -11.85 -21.44
N GLN A 80 -21.82 -11.82 -22.70
CA GLN A 80 -20.40 -11.68 -23.02
C GLN A 80 -19.83 -10.35 -22.49
N GLY A 81 -20.53 -9.24 -22.69
CA GLY A 81 -20.11 -7.94 -22.12
C GLY A 81 -20.05 -7.93 -20.59
N SER A 82 -20.99 -8.60 -19.92
CA SER A 82 -20.95 -8.76 -18.46
C SER A 82 -19.77 -9.62 -18.00
N LEU A 83 -19.41 -10.66 -18.75
CA LEU A 83 -18.28 -11.52 -18.44
C LEU A 83 -16.96 -10.76 -18.61
N ASP A 84 -16.80 -10.02 -19.71
CA ASP A 84 -15.61 -9.21 -19.99
C ASP A 84 -15.41 -8.14 -18.91
N LEU A 85 -16.49 -7.49 -18.47
CA LEU A 85 -16.44 -6.53 -17.37
C LEU A 85 -15.98 -7.20 -16.07
N SER A 86 -16.52 -8.38 -15.74
CA SER A 86 -16.13 -9.12 -14.52
C SER A 86 -14.66 -9.57 -14.57
N ILE A 87 -14.18 -10.06 -15.73
CA ILE A 87 -12.78 -10.45 -15.92
C ILE A 87 -11.86 -9.24 -15.77
N SER A 88 -12.24 -8.11 -16.38
CA SER A 88 -11.48 -6.85 -16.27
C SER A 88 -11.43 -6.35 -14.82
N GLN A 89 -12.57 -6.34 -14.12
CA GLN A 89 -12.65 -5.97 -12.70
C GLN A 89 -11.81 -6.89 -11.81
N ASN A 90 -11.87 -8.21 -12.01
CA ASN A 90 -11.05 -9.17 -11.26
C ASN A 90 -9.56 -8.98 -11.54
N THR A 91 -9.18 -8.72 -12.80
CA THR A 91 -7.78 -8.47 -13.17
C THR A 91 -7.26 -7.20 -12.50
N GLN A 92 -8.04 -6.12 -12.51
CA GLN A 92 -7.69 -4.86 -11.84
C GLN A 92 -7.61 -5.04 -10.31
N GLY A 93 -8.54 -5.79 -9.72
CA GLY A 93 -8.52 -6.16 -8.31
C GLY A 93 -7.25 -6.91 -7.92
N ASN A 94 -6.84 -7.89 -8.73
CA ASN A 94 -5.62 -8.66 -8.52
C ASN A 94 -4.35 -7.79 -8.59
N VAL A 95 -4.28 -6.82 -9.52
CA VAL A 95 -3.17 -5.86 -9.61
C VAL A 95 -3.09 -4.99 -8.36
N ASN A 96 -4.23 -4.49 -7.87
CA ASN A 96 -4.28 -3.68 -6.65
C ASN A 96 -3.84 -4.49 -5.43
N ILE A 97 -4.29 -5.75 -5.30
CA ILE A 97 -3.86 -6.66 -4.24
C ILE A 97 -2.36 -6.91 -4.32
N SER A 98 -1.80 -7.16 -5.50
CA SER A 98 -0.35 -7.35 -5.66
C SER A 98 0.44 -6.15 -5.17
N LYS A 99 0.01 -4.93 -5.53
CA LYS A 99 0.66 -3.68 -5.07
C LYS A 99 0.61 -3.54 -3.54
N LEU A 100 -0.53 -3.83 -2.93
CA LEU A 100 -0.67 -3.80 -1.46
C LEU A 100 0.20 -4.87 -0.79
N VAL A 101 0.31 -6.07 -1.38
CA VAL A 101 1.19 -7.13 -0.88
C VAL A 101 2.66 -6.70 -0.94
N ASP A 102 3.08 -6.05 -2.03
CA ASP A 102 4.44 -5.53 -2.17
C ASP A 102 4.75 -4.45 -1.12
N GLU A 103 3.80 -3.55 -0.86
CA GLU A 103 3.92 -2.52 0.17
C GLU A 103 3.98 -3.12 1.59
N ILE A 104 3.11 -4.09 1.89
CA ILE A 104 3.14 -4.83 3.16
C ILE A 104 4.47 -5.55 3.34
N ASN A 105 5.00 -6.18 2.29
CA ASN A 105 6.28 -6.87 2.34
C ASN A 105 7.45 -5.90 2.56
N ALA A 106 7.42 -4.71 1.93
CA ALA A 106 8.40 -3.66 2.17
C ALA A 106 8.35 -3.16 3.62
N SER A 107 7.15 -2.89 4.13
CA SER A 107 6.92 -2.48 5.52
C SER A 107 7.39 -3.54 6.52
N ASN A 108 7.05 -4.81 6.29
CA ASN A 108 7.50 -5.93 7.14
C ASN A 108 9.02 -6.05 7.19
N ARG A 109 9.72 -5.90 6.04
CA ARG A 109 11.20 -5.88 6.02
C ARG A 109 11.76 -4.72 6.84
N TYR A 110 11.15 -3.54 6.72
CA TYR A 110 11.55 -2.37 7.50
C TYR A 110 11.33 -2.59 9.01
N ILE A 111 10.17 -3.12 9.42
CA ILE A 111 9.90 -3.48 10.82
C ILE A 111 10.93 -4.49 11.35
N GLN A 112 11.22 -5.55 10.59
CA GLN A 112 12.24 -6.53 10.99
C GLN A 112 13.61 -5.89 11.16
N HIS A 113 13.98 -4.96 10.26
CA HIS A 113 15.23 -4.22 10.38
C HIS A 113 15.28 -3.38 11.67
N LEU A 114 14.22 -2.62 11.97
CA LEU A 114 14.12 -1.82 13.20
C LEU A 114 14.20 -2.70 14.46
N VAL A 115 13.49 -3.83 14.48
CA VAL A 115 13.51 -4.77 15.60
C VAL A 115 14.91 -5.35 15.81
N ASN A 116 15.59 -5.75 14.74
CA ASN A 116 16.94 -6.30 14.83
C ASN A 116 17.96 -5.25 15.33
N THR A 117 17.87 -4.02 14.83
CA THR A 117 18.74 -2.92 15.27
C THR A 117 18.49 -2.58 16.75
N LYS A 118 17.22 -2.56 17.19
CA LYS A 118 16.86 -2.37 18.60
C LYS A 118 17.41 -3.49 19.49
N ASN A 119 17.16 -4.75 19.13
CA ASN A 119 17.60 -5.91 19.92
C ASN A 119 19.13 -5.95 20.06
N LYS A 120 19.86 -5.61 19.00
CA LYS A 120 21.32 -5.48 19.02
C LYS A 120 21.76 -4.40 20.01
N SER A 121 21.14 -3.21 19.94
CA SER A 121 21.45 -2.11 20.87
C SER A 121 21.14 -2.48 22.32
N ASP A 122 19.97 -3.04 22.61
CA ASP A 122 19.54 -3.42 23.96
C ASP A 122 20.48 -4.48 24.57
N SER A 123 20.87 -5.49 23.78
CA SER A 123 21.82 -6.52 24.21
C SER A 123 23.21 -5.93 24.51
N LEU A 124 23.70 -5.00 23.69
CA LEU A 124 25.00 -4.36 23.91
C LEU A 124 24.99 -3.47 25.15
N ASN A 125 23.92 -2.70 25.37
CA ASN A 125 23.75 -1.85 26.55
C ASN A 125 23.73 -2.67 27.86
N LEU A 126 23.11 -3.85 27.83
CA LEU A 126 23.11 -4.77 28.95
C LEU A 126 24.53 -5.28 29.26
N VAL A 127 25.30 -5.64 28.23
CA VAL A 127 26.69 -6.10 28.41
C VAL A 127 27.58 -4.97 28.91
N LEU A 128 27.46 -3.76 28.35
CA LEU A 128 28.17 -2.55 28.80
C LEU A 128 27.96 -2.30 30.29
N THR A 129 26.69 -2.25 30.70
CA THR A 129 26.30 -1.99 32.09
C THR A 129 26.83 -3.08 33.01
N ASN A 130 26.64 -4.36 32.66
CA ASN A 130 27.10 -5.48 33.48
C ASN A 130 28.62 -5.54 33.61
N ASN A 131 29.37 -5.30 32.53
CA ASN A 131 30.83 -5.28 32.56
C ASN A 131 31.35 -4.14 33.42
N LEU A 132 30.77 -2.94 33.29
CA LEU A 132 31.14 -1.80 34.11
C LEU A 132 30.84 -2.06 35.58
N THR A 133 29.60 -2.40 35.94
CA THR A 133 29.20 -2.63 37.33
C THR A 133 30.02 -3.73 38.01
N ARG A 134 30.42 -4.78 37.28
CA ARG A 134 31.30 -5.85 37.82
C ARG A 134 32.76 -5.44 37.99
N SER A 135 33.23 -4.47 37.21
CA SER A 135 34.61 -3.98 37.29
C SER A 135 34.83 -2.95 38.41
N LEU A 136 33.75 -2.32 38.88
CA LEU A 136 33.79 -1.32 39.95
C LEU A 136 33.83 -2.01 41.33
N SER A 137 34.68 -1.49 42.21
CA SER A 137 34.77 -1.85 43.61
C SER A 137 33.58 -1.28 44.41
N ARG A 138 33.40 -1.76 45.65
CA ARG A 138 32.33 -1.28 46.54
C ARG A 138 32.43 0.23 46.82
N ASP A 139 33.65 0.76 46.87
CA ASP A 139 33.87 2.19 47.12
C ASP A 139 33.56 3.01 45.87
N GLU A 140 33.98 2.56 44.68
CA GLU A 140 33.64 3.23 43.41
C GLU A 140 32.13 3.23 43.14
N LEU A 141 31.41 2.17 43.49
CA LEU A 141 29.94 2.09 43.34
C LEU A 141 29.17 3.12 44.16
N ARG A 142 29.80 3.79 45.14
CA ARG A 142 29.18 4.89 45.89
C ARG A 142 29.21 6.21 45.12
N ASP A 143 30.22 6.37 44.27
CA ASP A 143 30.52 7.60 43.55
C ASP A 143 30.18 7.51 42.05
N VAL A 144 29.80 6.31 41.57
CA VAL A 144 29.44 6.04 40.17
C VAL A 144 28.03 5.45 40.08
N ASP A 145 27.16 6.12 39.34
CA ASP A 145 25.80 5.67 39.01
C ASP A 145 25.70 5.37 37.51
N VAL A 146 25.23 4.17 37.15
CA VAL A 146 25.10 3.73 35.76
C VAL A 146 23.63 3.51 35.42
N LYS A 147 23.14 4.21 34.40
CA LYS A 147 21.75 4.14 33.95
C LYS A 147 21.68 3.94 32.44
N VAL A 148 20.72 3.14 31.99
CA VAL A 148 20.41 2.96 30.57
C VAL A 148 19.07 3.62 30.29
N LEU A 149 19.05 4.62 29.42
CA LEU A 149 17.84 5.33 29.02
C LEU A 149 17.73 5.32 27.51
N LYS A 150 16.64 4.74 26.98
CA LYS A 150 16.32 4.71 25.54
C LYS A 150 17.48 4.22 24.65
N GLY A 151 18.25 3.24 25.12
CA GLY A 151 19.38 2.68 24.38
C GLY A 151 20.70 3.46 24.50
N VAL A 152 20.76 4.44 25.40
CA VAL A 152 21.96 5.24 25.70
C VAL A 152 22.43 4.91 27.13
N VAL A 153 23.73 4.71 27.31
CA VAL A 153 24.34 4.42 28.62
C VAL A 153 24.86 5.72 29.22
N TYR A 154 24.40 6.05 30.42
CA TYR A 154 24.82 7.20 31.22
C TYR A 154 25.62 6.70 32.42
N ILE A 155 26.87 7.13 32.51
CA ILE A 155 27.75 6.88 33.66
C ILE A 155 27.94 8.21 34.36
N SER A 156 27.31 8.39 35.51
CA SER A 156 27.40 9.62 36.31
C SER A 156 28.45 9.43 37.40
N LEU A 157 29.46 10.29 37.40
CA LEU A 157 30.55 10.26 38.37
C LEU A 157 30.50 11.52 39.24
N SER A 158 30.64 11.33 40.55
CA SER A 158 30.64 12.42 41.53
C SER A 158 31.88 13.32 41.38
N ASP A 159 31.69 14.62 41.62
CA ASP A 159 32.75 15.62 41.48
C ASP A 159 33.93 15.39 42.45
N ASN A 160 33.63 15.00 43.69
CA ASN A 160 34.60 14.73 44.76
C ASN A 160 35.47 13.50 44.48
N MET A 161 34.98 12.55 43.67
CA MET A 161 35.77 11.41 43.23
C MET A 161 36.63 11.80 42.03
N LEU A 162 36.06 12.52 41.06
CA LEU A 162 36.74 12.86 39.81
C LEU A 162 37.82 13.94 39.94
N TYR A 163 37.58 14.99 40.71
CA TYR A 163 38.44 16.18 40.70
C TYR A 163 38.94 16.56 42.09
N LYS A 164 40.04 17.32 42.12
CA LYS A 164 40.43 18.05 43.34
C LYS A 164 39.37 19.11 43.68
N SER A 165 39.23 19.42 44.97
CA SER A 165 38.19 20.33 45.46
C SER A 165 38.16 21.67 44.72
N GLY A 166 37.00 22.01 44.14
CA GLY A 166 36.79 23.24 43.37
C GLY A 166 37.69 23.39 42.13
N SER A 167 38.29 22.31 41.65
CA SER A 167 39.17 22.28 40.48
C SER A 167 38.54 21.50 39.33
N TYR A 168 39.18 21.58 38.16
CA TYR A 168 38.98 20.68 37.02
C TYR A 168 40.15 19.68 36.87
N GLU A 169 41.16 19.75 37.74
CA GLU A 169 42.23 18.77 37.78
C GLU A 169 41.72 17.41 38.28
N ILE A 170 41.93 16.37 37.48
CA ILE A 170 41.55 15.00 37.79
C ILE A 170 42.34 14.51 39.02
N SER A 171 41.63 13.85 39.93
CA SER A 171 42.22 13.25 41.13
C SER A 171 42.97 11.95 40.79
N GLU A 172 43.96 11.57 41.60
CA GLU A 172 44.64 10.27 41.41
C GLU A 172 43.67 9.09 41.57
N ARG A 173 42.71 9.21 42.50
CA ARG A 173 41.66 8.20 42.74
C ARG A 173 40.78 7.99 41.50
N ALA A 174 40.56 9.03 40.70
CA ALA A 174 39.75 8.92 39.49
C ALA A 174 40.40 8.05 38.40
N GLY A 175 41.74 7.89 38.43
CA GLY A 175 42.49 7.16 37.41
C GLY A 175 42.03 5.71 37.26
N GLU A 176 41.84 4.99 38.37
CA GLU A 176 41.39 3.59 38.33
C GLU A 176 40.00 3.45 37.69
N THR A 177 39.05 4.28 38.10
CA THR A 177 37.68 4.31 37.55
C THR A 177 37.69 4.68 36.07
N LEU A 178 38.43 5.73 35.69
CA LEU A 178 38.54 6.18 34.31
C LEU A 178 39.22 5.14 33.41
N SER A 179 40.20 4.39 33.92
CA SER A 179 40.83 3.27 33.21
C SER A 179 39.83 2.17 32.87
N LYS A 180 38.97 1.79 33.83
CA LYS A 180 37.91 0.79 33.62
C LYS A 180 36.89 1.26 32.59
N ILE A 181 36.45 2.51 32.69
CA ILE A 181 35.52 3.11 31.72
C ILE A 181 36.17 3.19 30.34
N ALA A 182 37.43 3.61 30.25
CA ALA A 182 38.15 3.71 28.98
C ALA A 182 38.32 2.34 28.31
N LYS A 183 38.57 1.28 29.07
CA LYS A 183 38.60 -0.09 28.54
C LYS A 183 37.28 -0.47 27.88
N ILE A 184 36.16 -0.15 28.54
CA ILE A 184 34.81 -0.39 27.98
C ILE A 184 34.59 0.45 26.73
N ILE A 185 34.96 1.73 26.73
CA ILE A 185 34.84 2.58 25.54
C ILE A 185 35.66 2.02 24.36
N GLN A 186 36.81 1.41 24.63
CA GLN A 186 37.68 0.82 23.62
C GLN A 186 37.18 -0.52 23.08
N ASP A 187 36.53 -1.33 23.91
CA ASP A 187 35.90 -2.59 23.49
C ASP A 187 34.72 -2.32 22.54
N TYR A 188 34.11 -1.13 22.59
CA TYR A 188 32.91 -0.75 21.83
C TYR A 188 33.18 0.43 20.89
N LYS A 189 34.05 0.21 19.90
CA LYS A 189 34.57 1.26 18.99
C LYS A 189 33.52 1.95 18.10
N GLU A 190 32.36 1.33 17.93
CA GLU A 190 31.28 1.86 17.07
C GLU A 190 30.40 2.93 17.74
N TYR A 191 30.67 3.27 18.99
CA TYR A 191 29.90 4.24 19.77
C TYR A 191 30.67 5.53 19.96
N ASP A 192 29.94 6.65 19.94
CA ASP A 192 30.45 7.95 20.33
C ASP A 192 30.32 8.15 21.84
N VAL A 193 31.17 9.00 22.39
CA VAL A 193 31.24 9.28 23.82
C VAL A 193 31.17 10.78 24.04
N GLN A 194 30.11 11.21 24.71
CA GLN A 194 29.90 12.59 25.11
C GLN A 194 30.12 12.72 26.61
N ILE A 195 30.95 13.68 27.01
CA ILE A 195 31.26 13.97 28.39
C ILE A 195 30.58 15.29 28.74
N GLU A 196 29.71 15.26 29.74
CA GLU A 196 28.98 16.44 30.21
C GLU A 196 29.32 16.79 31.65
N GLY A 197 29.87 17.98 31.87
CA GLY A 197 30.07 18.53 33.21
C GLY A 197 28.79 19.20 33.70
N ASN A 198 28.47 19.04 34.98
CA ASN A 198 27.37 19.73 35.66
C ASN A 198 27.86 20.29 37.00
N THR A 199 27.30 21.41 37.42
CA THR A 199 27.57 22.06 38.71
C THR A 199 26.30 22.10 39.56
N ASP A 200 26.45 22.53 40.81
CA ASP A 200 25.34 23.08 41.58
C ASP A 200 25.17 24.58 41.24
N THR A 201 24.28 25.24 41.97
CA THR A 201 23.98 26.69 41.83
C THR A 201 24.93 27.59 42.62
N ASP A 202 25.97 27.05 43.28
CA ASP A 202 26.88 27.90 44.04
C ASP A 202 27.74 28.71 43.04
N PRO A 203 27.77 30.06 43.15
CA PRO A 203 28.53 30.87 42.21
C PRO A 203 30.03 30.57 42.29
N ILE A 204 30.66 30.39 41.14
CA ILE A 204 32.11 30.29 41.02
C ILE A 204 32.67 31.42 40.15
N SER A 205 33.76 32.01 40.62
CA SER A 205 34.57 32.94 39.84
C SER A 205 36.03 32.76 40.20
N LYS A 206 36.85 32.41 39.21
CA LYS A 206 38.32 32.23 39.33
C LYS A 206 38.98 32.80 38.08
N PRO A 207 40.30 33.06 38.10
CA PRO A 207 41.03 33.38 36.87
C PRO A 207 40.72 32.33 35.78
N ASN A 208 40.26 32.78 34.62
CA ASN A 208 39.84 31.95 33.46
C ASN A 208 38.59 31.08 33.67
N ILE A 209 37.84 31.25 34.76
CA ILE A 209 36.56 30.58 35.02
C ILE A 209 35.55 31.66 35.43
N ARG A 210 34.75 32.14 34.48
CA ARG A 210 33.82 33.25 34.69
C ARG A 210 32.57 32.84 35.47
N ASN A 211 32.13 31.60 35.28
CA ASN A 211 30.90 31.07 35.87
C ASN A 211 30.88 29.52 35.82
N ASN A 212 29.74 28.94 36.20
CA ASN A 212 29.50 27.50 36.20
C ASN A 212 29.51 26.86 34.80
N TRP A 213 29.24 27.61 33.72
CA TRP A 213 29.41 27.11 32.35
C TRP A 213 30.88 26.83 32.03
N ASP A 214 31.77 27.76 32.38
CA ASP A 214 33.20 27.58 32.16
C ASP A 214 33.74 26.41 32.99
N LEU A 215 33.39 26.32 34.27
CA LEU A 215 33.85 25.23 35.15
C LEU A 215 33.41 23.86 34.63
N SER A 216 32.12 23.72 34.32
CA SER A 216 31.57 22.44 33.84
C SER A 216 32.20 22.01 32.51
N THR A 217 32.43 22.95 31.59
CA THR A 217 33.06 22.66 30.30
C THR A 217 34.52 22.24 30.48
N LEU A 218 35.29 22.93 31.34
CA LEU A 218 36.67 22.57 31.65
C LEU A 218 36.79 21.19 32.30
N ARG A 219 35.87 20.86 33.21
CA ARG A 219 35.79 19.53 33.83
C ARG A 219 35.56 18.44 32.79
N ALA A 220 34.57 18.63 31.91
CA ALA A 220 34.31 17.69 30.81
C ALA A 220 35.52 17.54 29.89
N SER A 221 36.17 18.65 29.52
CA SER A 221 37.38 18.65 28.69
C SER A 221 38.54 17.90 29.36
N SER A 222 38.70 18.03 30.68
CA SER A 222 39.76 17.34 31.42
C SER A 222 39.59 15.81 31.35
N VAL A 223 38.36 15.31 31.47
CA VAL A 223 38.06 13.87 31.31
C VAL A 223 38.31 13.42 29.87
N VAL A 224 37.92 14.21 28.86
CA VAL A 224 38.24 13.91 27.46
C VAL A 224 39.75 13.79 27.24
N GLN A 225 40.53 14.75 27.77
CA GLN A 225 41.99 14.72 27.66
C GLN A 225 42.60 13.51 28.34
N ALA A 226 42.10 13.11 29.52
CA ALA A 226 42.56 11.88 30.17
C ALA A 226 42.23 10.63 29.35
N LEU A 227 40.98 10.50 28.86
CA LEU A 227 40.56 9.39 27.98
C LEU A 227 41.41 9.28 26.72
N GLN A 228 41.74 10.42 26.10
CA GLN A 228 42.58 10.47 24.91
C GLN A 228 44.05 10.15 25.22
N GLN A 229 44.65 10.92 26.14
CA GLN A 229 46.11 10.95 26.32
C GLN A 229 46.63 9.78 27.16
N GLN A 230 45.87 9.35 28.18
CA GLN A 230 46.30 8.30 29.11
C GLN A 230 45.78 6.92 28.69
N TYR A 231 44.60 6.86 28.10
CA TYR A 231 43.93 5.59 27.79
C TYR A 231 43.76 5.31 26.30
N GLY A 232 44.14 6.22 25.41
CA GLY A 232 44.18 5.99 23.96
C GLY A 232 42.82 5.92 23.28
N VAL A 233 41.78 6.53 23.87
CA VAL A 233 40.47 6.62 23.20
C VAL A 233 40.58 7.55 22.00
N ASP A 234 40.08 7.11 20.83
CA ASP A 234 40.11 7.89 19.60
C ASP A 234 39.40 9.24 19.79
N PRO A 235 40.09 10.38 19.64
CA PRO A 235 39.51 11.70 19.86
C PRO A 235 38.35 12.02 18.91
N LYS A 236 38.26 11.37 17.74
CA LYS A 236 37.13 11.55 16.82
C LYS A 236 35.79 11.12 17.40
N ARG A 237 35.81 10.29 18.45
CA ARG A 237 34.64 9.76 19.15
C ARG A 237 34.27 10.58 20.39
N LEU A 238 35.12 11.53 20.79
CA LEU A 238 35.00 12.23 22.08
C LEU A 238 34.43 13.64 21.87
N THR A 239 33.37 13.96 22.61
CA THR A 239 32.82 15.32 22.68
C THR A 239 32.76 15.78 24.13
N ALA A 240 33.15 17.01 24.42
CA ALA A 240 33.02 17.63 25.74
C ALA A 240 31.98 18.75 25.72
N GLY A 241 31.09 18.78 26.71
CA GLY A 241 30.11 19.84 26.91
C GLY A 241 29.96 20.22 28.38
N GLY A 242 29.73 21.50 28.67
CA GLY A 242 29.27 21.95 29.97
C GLY A 242 27.75 22.11 29.97
N ARG A 243 27.10 21.87 31.11
CA ARG A 243 25.67 22.16 31.36
C ARG A 243 25.46 23.26 32.42
N GLY A 244 26.54 23.69 33.08
CA GLY A 244 26.46 24.57 34.24
C GLY A 244 25.54 24.00 35.33
N GLU A 245 24.79 24.89 35.97
CA GLU A 245 23.81 24.59 37.03
C GLU A 245 22.40 24.26 36.51
N TYR A 246 22.18 24.37 35.19
CA TYR A 246 20.87 24.37 34.55
C TYR A 246 20.31 22.97 34.25
N ASN A 247 21.01 21.92 34.67
CA ASN A 247 20.57 20.52 34.54
C ASN A 247 20.64 19.77 35.90
N PRO A 248 19.89 20.23 36.92
CA PRO A 248 19.88 19.61 38.23
C PRO A 248 19.17 18.26 38.20
N ILE A 249 19.68 17.29 38.96
CA ILE A 249 19.06 15.98 39.20
C ILE A 249 18.56 15.83 40.63
N ALA A 250 18.84 16.81 41.49
CA ALA A 250 18.41 16.89 42.87
C ALA A 250 18.21 18.35 43.29
N ASP A 251 17.59 18.57 44.45
CA ASP A 251 17.30 19.90 44.98
C ASP A 251 18.58 20.64 45.42
N ASN A 252 18.84 21.81 44.83
CA ASN A 252 19.98 22.67 45.17
C ASN A 252 19.85 23.36 46.55
N SER A 253 18.71 23.25 47.23
CA SER A 253 18.54 23.80 48.59
C SER A 253 19.28 22.98 49.66
N THR A 254 19.64 21.73 49.36
CA THR A 254 20.26 20.79 50.33
C THR A 254 21.73 20.51 49.98
N PRO A 255 22.63 20.34 50.97
CA PRO A 255 24.01 19.93 50.72
C PRO A 255 24.13 18.64 49.91
N GLU A 256 23.26 17.67 50.19
CA GLU A 256 23.22 16.36 49.53
C GLU A 256 22.75 16.50 48.07
N GLY A 257 21.78 17.37 47.80
CA GLY A 257 21.31 17.63 46.45
C GLY A 257 22.34 18.38 45.61
N LYS A 258 23.01 19.40 46.18
CA LYS A 258 24.15 20.06 45.52
C LYS A 258 25.27 19.07 45.18
N ALA A 259 25.62 18.17 46.11
CA ALA A 259 26.63 17.14 45.87
C ALA A 259 26.26 16.21 44.71
N ARG A 260 24.99 15.84 44.57
CA ARG A 260 24.50 15.05 43.41
C ARG A 260 24.50 15.85 42.11
N ASN A 261 24.24 17.16 42.16
CA ASN A 261 24.24 18.02 40.98
C ASN A 261 25.65 18.25 40.43
N ARG A 262 26.66 18.34 41.31
CA ARG A 262 28.08 18.34 40.96
C ARG A 262 28.51 16.95 40.47
N ARG A 263 28.37 16.73 39.17
CA ARG A 263 28.66 15.44 38.52
C ARG A 263 29.22 15.64 37.12
N THR A 264 30.02 14.69 36.66
CA THR A 264 30.34 14.55 35.24
C THR A 264 29.66 13.29 34.71
N GLN A 265 29.00 13.40 33.57
CA GLN A 265 28.32 12.29 32.92
C GLN A 265 29.11 11.87 31.70
N ILE A 266 29.46 10.59 31.61
CA ILE A 266 30.00 9.96 30.41
C ILE A 266 28.83 9.24 29.75
N ILE A 267 28.48 9.69 28.55
CA ILE A 267 27.30 9.27 27.80
C ILE A 267 27.81 8.50 26.57
N ILE A 268 27.44 7.23 26.47
CA ILE A 268 27.85 6.35 25.36
C ILE A 268 26.63 6.16 24.45
N THR A 269 26.73 6.68 23.22
CA THR A 269 25.63 6.70 22.24
C THR A 269 26.02 6.00 20.94
N PRO A 270 25.08 5.31 20.26
CA PRO A 270 25.30 4.89 18.88
C PRO A 270 25.65 6.09 17.99
N LYS A 271 26.43 5.89 16.93
CA LYS A 271 26.75 6.94 15.96
C LYS A 271 25.48 7.52 15.33
N LEU A 272 25.43 8.85 15.22
CA LEU A 272 24.30 9.56 14.60
C LEU A 272 24.05 9.11 13.16
N ASP A 273 25.09 8.79 12.40
CA ASP A 273 24.99 8.31 11.02
C ASP A 273 24.19 6.99 10.92
N GLN A 274 24.38 6.09 11.88
CA GLN A 274 23.60 4.85 11.94
C GLN A 274 22.11 5.12 12.20
N PHE A 275 21.79 6.22 12.89
CA PHE A 275 20.42 6.65 13.09
C PHE A 275 19.84 7.32 11.84
N MET A 276 20.61 8.13 11.12
CA MET A 276 20.16 8.78 9.88
C MET A 276 19.92 7.75 8.77
N GLU A 277 20.75 6.70 8.67
CA GLU A 277 20.52 5.58 7.76
C GLU A 277 19.17 4.87 8.00
N LEU A 278 18.65 4.86 9.23
CA LEU A 278 17.34 4.29 9.52
C LEU A 278 16.21 5.16 8.98
N ILE A 279 16.39 6.48 8.97
CA ILE A 279 15.40 7.45 8.48
C ILE A 279 15.38 7.46 6.94
N ASP A 280 16.56 7.46 6.31
CA ASP A 280 16.67 7.51 4.85
C ASP A 280 16.19 6.21 4.16
N LYS A 281 16.13 5.09 4.88
CA LYS A 281 15.61 3.80 4.38
C LYS A 281 14.11 3.60 4.64
N ALA A 282 13.42 4.57 5.24
CA ALA A 282 11.97 4.50 5.38
C ALA A 282 11.30 4.54 3.98
N PRO A 283 10.31 3.69 3.70
CA PRO A 283 9.62 3.72 2.40
C PRO A 283 8.99 5.11 2.16
N GLU A 284 9.30 5.73 1.01
CA GLU A 284 8.90 7.11 0.65
C GLU A 284 7.36 7.32 0.45
N SER A 285 6.49 6.38 0.81
CA SER A 285 5.06 6.47 0.45
C SER A 285 4.23 7.48 1.26
N ALA A 286 4.81 8.22 2.21
CA ALA A 286 4.05 9.17 3.04
C ALA A 286 3.87 10.58 2.44
N LYS A 287 4.48 10.91 1.28
CA LYS A 287 4.47 12.29 0.75
C LYS A 287 3.47 12.58 -0.37
N ASP A 288 2.79 11.59 -0.95
CA ASP A 288 2.12 11.78 -2.25
C ASP A 288 0.58 11.66 -2.25
N THR A 289 -0.08 11.71 -1.09
CA THR A 289 -1.56 11.57 -0.99
C THR A 289 -2.33 12.88 -0.78
N THR A 290 -1.71 14.07 -0.90
CA THR A 290 -2.44 15.35 -0.81
C THR A 290 -2.95 15.90 -2.15
N GLY A 291 -2.85 15.14 -3.24
CA GLY A 291 -3.50 15.45 -4.52
C GLY A 291 -4.96 15.00 -4.56
N ILE A 292 -5.82 15.54 -3.68
CA ILE A 292 -7.28 15.41 -3.87
C ILE A 292 -7.66 16.39 -4.98
N ASP A 293 -7.84 15.86 -6.19
CA ASP A 293 -8.48 16.57 -7.30
C ASP A 293 -9.98 16.72 -7.00
N THR A 294 -10.40 17.92 -6.60
CA THR A 294 -11.80 18.26 -6.33
C THR A 294 -12.50 18.84 -7.57
N SER A 295 -12.46 18.13 -8.70
CA SER A 295 -13.19 18.54 -9.90
C SER A 295 -14.17 17.46 -10.39
N PHE A 296 -15.35 17.43 -9.77
CA PHE A 296 -16.62 16.96 -10.36
C PHE A 296 -17.79 17.74 -9.75
#